data_AF-A0A5E7RW13-F1
#
_entry.id   AF-A0A5E7RW13-F1
#
_cell.length_a   1.000
_cell.length_b   1.000
_cell.length_c   1.000
_cell.angle_alpha   90.00
_cell.angle_beta   90.00
_cell.angle_gamma   90.00
#
_symmetry.space_group_name_H-M   'P 1'
#
loop_
_entity.id
_entity.type
_entity.pdbx_description
1 polymer ?
#
loop_
_entity_poly.entity_id
_entity_poly.type
_entity_poly.pdbx_seq_one_letter_code
_entity_poly.pdbx_strand_id
1 'polypeptide(L)'
;MDYPKSVPSVGLVNGKFVNEDVVAGLPGSLIPATWGNSVTDELLNVVKSAGLEPSEADATQLLQAVKKLSQAGEDKHAADIGAANLYMANYVPAVTVLKDGLALRFTAGNANTGASTFAPNGLMPKPLVNLASSALRPAEIVGGSVCSVVYSAALDSWVLVYASGGNAASGRLLGVKTFTASGVYEPKVGTKNILVTVVGGGGGSSGIGATNSTQVSLAGGGASGSYAQAWLASGAIGQSQIITVGAGGAAGAVGAGGGSGGTSSLGSLVSATGGGGSPSSSPLTLPGFGLYVGGFPSQISMGGNIINSAGAAGNPGMCLTGSTLAGHGANSPLGSGGYASSVALSVAAPGSGYGSGAGGIANTTNQPSRPGAAGAPGAVIIYEYA
;
A
#
# COMPACT_ATOMS: atom_id res chain seq x y z
N MET A 1 -49.43 -24.54 1.39
CA MET A 1 -50.68 -24.34 0.66
C MET A 1 -50.67 -25.25 -0.57
N ASP A 2 -51.69 -26.09 -0.68
CA ASP A 2 -52.05 -26.85 -1.88
C ASP A 2 -53.59 -27.02 -1.87
N TYR A 3 -54.16 -27.61 -2.92
CA TYR A 3 -55.57 -27.99 -2.95
C TYR A 3 -55.95 -28.87 -1.74
N PRO A 4 -57.17 -28.72 -1.18
CA PRO A 4 -57.59 -29.40 0.04
C PRO A 4 -57.94 -30.89 -0.20
N LYS A 5 -56.95 -31.70 -0.59
CA LYS A 5 -57.10 -33.13 -0.94
C LYS A 5 -57.44 -33.99 0.27
N SER A 6 -57.09 -33.54 1.48
CA SER A 6 -57.32 -34.28 2.73
C SER A 6 -58.70 -34.00 3.36
N VAL A 7 -59.42 -32.97 2.90
CA VAL A 7 -60.74 -32.60 3.44
C VAL A 7 -61.82 -33.54 2.88
N PRO A 8 -62.53 -34.32 3.73
CA PRO A 8 -63.58 -35.21 3.24
C PRO A 8 -64.70 -34.45 2.53
N SER A 9 -65.26 -35.05 1.48
CA SER A 9 -66.44 -34.53 0.77
C SER A 9 -66.29 -33.12 0.16
N VAL A 10 -65.06 -32.65 -0.06
CA VAL A 10 -64.80 -31.34 -0.68
C VAL A 10 -65.17 -31.29 -2.17
N GLY A 11 -65.39 -32.46 -2.80
CA GLY A 11 -65.83 -32.58 -4.19
C GLY A 11 -64.75 -32.25 -5.22
N LEU A 12 -63.48 -32.58 -4.95
CA LEU A 12 -62.39 -32.40 -5.93
C LEU A 12 -62.39 -33.54 -6.95
N VAL A 13 -62.14 -33.22 -8.21
CA VAL A 13 -61.86 -34.20 -9.29
C VAL A 13 -60.47 -33.92 -9.84
N ASN A 14 -59.62 -34.96 -9.93
CA ASN A 14 -58.21 -34.83 -10.31
C ASN A 14 -57.43 -33.78 -9.50
N GLY A 15 -57.81 -33.58 -8.24
CA GLY A 15 -57.18 -32.60 -7.34
C GLY A 15 -57.55 -31.14 -7.61
N LYS A 16 -58.64 -30.86 -8.34
CA LYS A 16 -59.16 -29.51 -8.63
C LYS A 16 -60.63 -29.40 -8.27
N PHE A 17 -61.10 -28.18 -8.01
CA PHE A 17 -62.52 -27.91 -7.79
C PHE A 17 -63.30 -28.09 -9.09
N VAL A 18 -64.51 -28.66 -9.00
CA VAL A 18 -65.45 -28.87 -10.12
C VAL A 18 -66.84 -28.37 -9.76
N ASN A 19 -67.59 -27.91 -10.75
CA ASN A 19 -68.99 -27.53 -10.53
C ASN A 19 -69.87 -28.77 -10.48
N GLU A 20 -71.06 -28.64 -9.89
CA GLU A 20 -72.06 -29.70 -9.88
C GLU A 20 -72.52 -30.05 -11.31
N ASP A 21 -72.62 -31.34 -11.60
CA ASP A 21 -73.22 -31.85 -12.82
C ASP A 21 -74.54 -32.55 -12.47
N VAL A 22 -75.61 -31.75 -12.53
CA VAL A 22 -76.99 -32.19 -12.30
C VAL A 22 -77.50 -33.20 -13.34
N VAL A 23 -76.86 -33.30 -14.50
CA VAL A 23 -77.26 -34.24 -15.57
C VAL A 23 -76.63 -35.62 -15.37
N ALA A 24 -75.36 -35.66 -14.94
CA ALA A 24 -74.67 -36.90 -14.62
C ALA A 24 -74.86 -37.37 -13.16
N GLY A 25 -75.53 -36.57 -12.32
CA GLY A 25 -75.73 -36.88 -10.90
C GLY A 25 -74.45 -36.79 -10.07
N LEU A 26 -73.47 -35.98 -10.51
CA LEU A 26 -72.18 -35.83 -9.84
C LEU A 26 -72.19 -34.59 -8.94
N PRO A 27 -71.96 -34.75 -7.62
CA PRO A 27 -71.93 -33.63 -6.70
C PRO A 27 -70.72 -32.72 -6.99
N GLY A 28 -70.97 -31.40 -6.98
CA GLY A 28 -69.94 -30.38 -7.17
C GLY A 28 -69.08 -30.13 -5.93
N SER A 29 -68.03 -29.36 -6.11
CA SER A 29 -67.22 -28.82 -5.02
C SER A 29 -68.01 -27.85 -4.14
N LEU A 30 -67.56 -27.71 -2.89
CA LEU A 30 -68.16 -26.79 -1.91
C LEU A 30 -68.08 -25.30 -2.29
N ILE A 31 -67.21 -24.97 -3.25
CA ILE A 31 -67.01 -23.62 -3.77
C ILE A 31 -67.06 -23.64 -5.31
N PRO A 32 -67.39 -22.51 -5.97
CA PRO A 32 -67.38 -22.44 -7.42
C PRO A 32 -66.01 -22.79 -8.01
N ALA A 33 -65.98 -23.73 -8.96
CA ALA A 33 -64.74 -24.28 -9.50
C ALA A 33 -63.82 -23.22 -10.09
N THR A 34 -64.38 -22.28 -10.86
CA THR A 34 -63.62 -21.21 -11.51
C THR A 34 -62.89 -20.36 -10.48
N TRP A 35 -63.58 -19.94 -9.41
CA TRP A 35 -62.99 -19.10 -8.38
C TRP A 35 -61.96 -19.87 -7.54
N GLY A 36 -62.33 -21.06 -7.06
CA GLY A 36 -61.47 -21.88 -6.22
C GLY A 36 -60.16 -22.25 -6.92
N ASN A 37 -60.24 -22.69 -8.18
CA ASN A 37 -59.04 -23.06 -8.94
C ASN A 37 -58.17 -21.84 -9.24
N SER A 38 -58.75 -20.71 -9.64
CA SER A 38 -57.98 -19.51 -10.01
C SER A 38 -57.16 -18.98 -8.82
N VAL A 39 -57.79 -18.87 -7.64
CA VAL A 39 -57.11 -18.37 -6.43
C VAL A 39 -56.05 -19.37 -5.95
N THR A 40 -56.38 -20.67 -5.90
CA THR A 40 -55.40 -21.68 -5.44
C THR A 40 -54.22 -21.78 -6.40
N ASP A 41 -54.43 -21.68 -7.71
CA ASP A 41 -53.34 -21.72 -8.70
C ASP A 41 -52.46 -20.47 -8.68
N GLU A 42 -53.03 -19.28 -8.51
CA GLU A 42 -52.25 -18.04 -8.39
C GLU A 42 -51.30 -18.10 -7.20
N LEU A 43 -51.79 -18.56 -6.06
CA LEU A 43 -50.98 -18.70 -4.84
C LEU A 43 -49.95 -19.84 -4.94
N LEU A 44 -50.31 -20.96 -5.57
CA LEU A 44 -49.38 -22.06 -5.86
C LEU A 44 -48.23 -21.62 -6.77
N ASN A 45 -48.50 -20.76 -7.76
CA ASN A 45 -47.47 -20.23 -8.64
C ASN A 45 -46.43 -19.41 -7.86
N VAL A 46 -46.86 -18.61 -6.88
CA VAL A 46 -45.95 -17.87 -6.00
C VAL A 46 -45.10 -18.83 -5.15
N VAL A 47 -45.72 -19.84 -4.54
CA VAL A 47 -45.02 -20.84 -3.72
C VAL A 47 -43.97 -21.61 -4.53
N LYS A 48 -44.34 -22.07 -5.73
CA LYS A 48 -43.43 -22.79 -6.63
C LYS A 48 -42.30 -21.89 -7.14
N SER A 49 -42.58 -20.63 -7.45
CA SER A 49 -41.53 -19.67 -7.88
C SER A 49 -40.46 -19.43 -6.80
N ALA A 50 -40.81 -19.61 -5.53
CA ALA A 50 -39.86 -19.54 -4.40
C ALA A 50 -39.10 -20.86 -4.16
N GLY A 51 -39.24 -21.85 -5.05
CA GLY A 51 -38.63 -23.18 -4.93
C GLY A 51 -39.16 -23.98 -3.73
N LEU A 52 -40.41 -23.75 -3.33
CA LEU A 52 -41.07 -24.51 -2.27
C LEU A 52 -42.01 -25.55 -2.89
N GLU A 53 -41.96 -26.78 -2.38
CA GLU A 53 -42.92 -27.82 -2.73
C GLU A 53 -44.27 -27.53 -2.05
N PRO A 54 -45.38 -27.42 -2.81
CA PRO A 54 -46.70 -27.21 -2.24
C PRO A 54 -47.10 -28.29 -1.23
N SER A 55 -47.62 -27.87 -0.09
CA SER A 55 -48.11 -28.76 0.96
C SER A 55 -49.43 -28.27 1.52
N GLU A 56 -50.46 -29.11 1.49
CA GLU A 56 -51.78 -28.80 2.07
C GLU A 56 -51.68 -28.56 3.59
N ALA A 57 -50.71 -29.19 4.27
CA ALA A 57 -50.54 -29.11 5.72
C ALA A 57 -49.86 -27.81 6.21
N ASP A 58 -49.28 -27.00 5.33
CA ASP A 58 -48.57 -25.77 5.70
C ASP A 58 -49.29 -24.51 5.20
N ALA A 59 -50.02 -23.85 6.09
CA ALA A 59 -50.73 -22.59 5.83
C ALA A 59 -49.81 -21.35 5.74
N THR A 60 -48.50 -21.51 5.97
CA THR A 60 -47.53 -20.40 5.97
C THR A 60 -46.71 -20.30 4.69
N GLN A 61 -46.88 -21.23 3.73
CA GLN A 61 -46.05 -21.28 2.51
C GLN A 61 -46.10 -20.01 1.66
N LEU A 62 -47.23 -19.28 1.62
CA LEU A 62 -47.27 -17.99 0.91
C LEU A 62 -46.36 -16.96 1.58
N LEU A 63 -46.41 -16.86 2.92
CA LEU A 63 -45.54 -15.97 3.68
C LEU A 63 -44.07 -16.37 3.56
N GLN A 64 -43.77 -17.67 3.61
CA GLN A 64 -42.43 -18.20 3.39
C GLN A 64 -41.93 -17.90 1.98
N ALA A 65 -42.79 -18.05 0.96
CA ALA A 65 -42.48 -17.74 -0.42
C ALA A 65 -42.19 -16.25 -0.59
N VAL A 66 -43.02 -15.36 -0.04
CA VAL A 66 -42.79 -13.90 -0.07
C VAL A 66 -41.49 -13.52 0.67
N LYS A 67 -41.20 -14.14 1.82
CA LYS A 67 -39.93 -13.93 2.54
C LYS A 67 -38.74 -14.45 1.75
N LYS A 68 -38.83 -15.64 1.15
CA LYS A 68 -37.77 -16.22 0.30
C LYS A 68 -37.55 -15.39 -0.96
N LEU A 69 -38.59 -14.98 -1.68
CA LEU A 69 -38.47 -14.13 -2.86
C LEU A 69 -37.93 -12.73 -2.52
N SER A 70 -38.18 -12.25 -1.30
CA SER A 70 -37.61 -11.01 -0.77
C SER A 70 -36.15 -11.14 -0.32
N GLN A 71 -35.76 -12.32 0.21
CA GLN A 71 -34.40 -12.61 0.72
C GLN A 71 -33.46 -13.23 -0.32
N ALA A 72 -33.99 -13.97 -1.29
CA ALA A 72 -33.27 -14.55 -2.43
C ALA A 72 -32.97 -13.47 -3.47
N GLY A 73 -32.58 -12.27 -2.99
CA GLY A 73 -32.04 -11.23 -3.83
C GLY A 73 -30.98 -11.84 -4.73
N GLU A 74 -31.34 -12.03 -6.00
CA GLU A 74 -30.40 -11.70 -7.05
C GLU A 74 -29.88 -10.33 -6.64
N ASP A 75 -28.60 -10.24 -6.27
CA ASP A 75 -27.94 -8.95 -6.15
C ASP A 75 -28.40 -8.17 -7.37
N LYS A 76 -29.19 -7.09 -7.17
CA LYS A 76 -29.75 -6.31 -8.28
C LYS A 76 -28.56 -5.77 -9.04
N HIS A 77 -28.15 -6.54 -10.04
CA HIS A 77 -26.92 -6.42 -10.79
C HIS A 77 -27.31 -6.36 -12.24
N ALA A 78 -26.77 -5.38 -12.92
CA ALA A 78 -26.98 -5.21 -14.34
C ALA A 78 -25.69 -4.68 -14.97
N ALA A 79 -25.50 -5.00 -16.24
CA ALA A 79 -24.46 -4.35 -17.03
C ALA A 79 -24.85 -2.89 -17.28
N ASP A 80 -23.85 -2.02 -17.27
CA ASP A 80 -23.97 -0.67 -17.78
C ASP A 80 -24.29 -0.70 -19.29
N ILE A 81 -25.34 0.02 -19.66
CA ILE A 81 -25.78 0.24 -21.06
C ILE A 81 -25.60 1.71 -21.48
N GLY A 82 -25.01 2.53 -20.61
CA GLY A 82 -24.77 3.94 -20.83
C GLY A 82 -23.42 4.21 -21.51
N ALA A 83 -22.87 5.39 -21.21
CA ALA A 83 -21.59 5.86 -21.73
C ALA A 83 -20.72 6.40 -20.58
N ALA A 84 -19.48 6.76 -20.88
CA ALA A 84 -18.57 7.37 -19.89
C ALA A 84 -19.23 8.54 -19.15
N ASN A 85 -19.20 8.50 -17.82
CA ASN A 85 -19.85 9.45 -16.90
C ASN A 85 -21.41 9.48 -16.92
N LEU A 86 -22.06 8.72 -17.81
CA LEU A 86 -23.52 8.59 -17.88
C LEU A 86 -23.87 7.10 -17.78
N TYR A 87 -23.85 6.57 -16.56
CA TYR A 87 -24.08 5.15 -16.31
C TYR A 87 -25.57 4.84 -16.28
N MET A 88 -25.98 3.77 -16.96
CA MET A 88 -27.39 3.35 -17.02
C MET A 88 -27.48 1.84 -16.89
N ALA A 89 -28.49 1.32 -16.19
CA ALA A 89 -28.63 -0.12 -16.00
C ALA A 89 -30.10 -0.56 -15.93
N ASN A 90 -30.44 -1.66 -16.61
CA ASN A 90 -31.79 -2.21 -16.61
C ASN A 90 -31.89 -3.39 -15.64
N TYR A 91 -32.54 -3.15 -14.50
CA TYR A 91 -32.78 -4.17 -13.49
C TYR A 91 -34.09 -4.91 -13.72
N VAL A 92 -34.16 -6.15 -13.24
CA VAL A 92 -35.38 -6.97 -13.20
C VAL A 92 -35.61 -7.40 -11.76
N PRO A 93 -36.78 -7.15 -11.16
CA PRO A 93 -37.87 -6.31 -11.67
C PRO A 93 -37.46 -4.83 -11.82
N ALA A 94 -38.10 -4.13 -12.75
CA ALA A 94 -37.76 -2.75 -13.09
C ALA A 94 -37.94 -1.79 -11.89
N VAL A 95 -36.94 -0.95 -11.65
CA VAL A 95 -37.02 0.14 -10.67
C VAL A 95 -37.81 1.30 -11.28
N THR A 96 -39.02 1.53 -10.78
CA THR A 96 -39.91 2.60 -11.27
C THR A 96 -39.92 3.84 -10.37
N VAL A 97 -39.45 3.73 -9.12
CA VAL A 97 -39.39 4.83 -8.14
C VAL A 97 -38.11 4.70 -7.32
N LEU A 98 -37.40 5.82 -7.14
CA LEU A 98 -36.24 5.90 -6.24
C LEU A 98 -36.72 6.11 -4.81
N LYS A 99 -36.26 5.25 -3.89
CA LYS A 99 -36.53 5.35 -2.46
C LYS A 99 -35.22 5.58 -1.72
N ASP A 100 -35.26 6.34 -0.64
CA ASP A 100 -34.08 6.55 0.20
C ASP A 100 -33.51 5.22 0.69
N GLY A 101 -32.20 5.06 0.61
CA GLY A 101 -31.50 3.82 0.96
C GLY A 101 -31.55 2.71 -0.09
N LEU A 102 -32.13 2.95 -1.28
CA LEU A 102 -32.13 1.96 -2.37
C LEU A 102 -30.70 1.65 -2.80
N ALA A 103 -30.25 0.41 -2.56
CA ALA A 103 -28.95 -0.09 -2.98
C ALA A 103 -29.05 -0.88 -4.29
N LEU A 104 -28.16 -0.61 -5.23
CA LEU A 104 -28.05 -1.29 -6.53
C LEU A 104 -26.58 -1.58 -6.85
N ARG A 105 -26.33 -2.60 -7.68
CA ARG A 105 -25.00 -2.90 -8.21
C ARG A 105 -25.01 -2.88 -9.73
N PHE A 106 -23.94 -2.40 -10.35
CA PHE A 106 -23.79 -2.49 -11.80
C PHE A 106 -22.34 -2.79 -12.18
N THR A 107 -22.13 -3.34 -13.37
CA THR A 107 -20.78 -3.43 -13.96
C THR A 107 -20.58 -2.25 -14.89
N ALA A 108 -19.64 -1.36 -14.58
CA ALA A 108 -19.37 -0.17 -15.39
C ALA A 108 -18.79 -0.55 -16.76
N GLY A 109 -19.33 -0.01 -17.86
CA GLY A 109 -18.81 -0.26 -19.20
C GLY A 109 -17.59 0.61 -19.51
N ASN A 110 -17.54 1.81 -18.94
CA ASN A 110 -16.47 2.78 -19.15
C ASN A 110 -15.87 3.27 -17.83
N ALA A 111 -14.64 3.80 -17.90
CA ALA A 111 -14.06 4.53 -16.79
C ALA A 111 -14.66 5.94 -16.71
N ASN A 112 -14.77 6.49 -15.50
CA ASN A 112 -15.20 7.88 -15.35
C ASN A 112 -14.01 8.84 -15.56
N THR A 113 -14.28 9.97 -16.21
CA THR A 113 -13.31 11.05 -16.45
C THR A 113 -13.67 12.33 -15.69
N GLY A 114 -14.74 12.30 -14.89
CA GLY A 114 -15.17 13.42 -14.05
C GLY A 114 -16.52 13.14 -13.39
N ALA A 115 -17.27 14.22 -13.14
CA ALA A 115 -18.60 14.15 -12.56
C ALA A 115 -19.48 13.20 -13.37
N SER A 116 -20.13 12.27 -12.67
CA SER A 116 -20.88 11.18 -13.28
C SER A 116 -22.32 11.17 -12.82
N THR A 117 -23.18 10.46 -13.53
CA THR A 117 -24.58 10.22 -13.17
C THR A 117 -24.90 8.73 -13.26
N PHE A 118 -25.95 8.31 -12.58
CA PHE A 118 -26.46 6.94 -12.65
C PHE A 118 -27.99 6.92 -12.77
N ALA A 119 -28.53 6.06 -13.63
CA ALA A 119 -29.96 5.90 -13.84
C ALA A 119 -30.38 4.41 -13.97
N PRO A 120 -31.22 3.88 -13.07
CA PRO A 120 -31.82 2.56 -13.26
C PRO A 120 -33.06 2.63 -14.16
N ASN A 121 -33.23 1.63 -15.03
CA ASN A 121 -34.44 1.37 -15.82
C ASN A 121 -35.02 2.57 -16.59
N GLY A 122 -34.16 3.47 -17.09
CA GLY A 122 -34.57 4.62 -17.90
C GLY A 122 -35.19 5.78 -17.10
N LEU A 123 -35.09 5.79 -15.76
CA LEU A 123 -35.42 6.96 -14.95
C LEU A 123 -34.50 8.14 -15.27
N MET A 124 -34.88 9.35 -14.84
CA MET A 124 -34.01 10.53 -15.01
C MET A 124 -32.66 10.31 -14.30
N PRO A 125 -31.52 10.50 -14.99
CA PRO A 125 -30.21 10.37 -14.38
C PRO A 125 -30.02 11.33 -13.20
N LYS A 126 -29.53 10.80 -12.09
CA LYS A 126 -29.17 11.58 -10.90
C LYS A 126 -27.65 11.62 -10.73
N PRO A 127 -27.09 12.68 -10.13
CA PRO A 127 -25.66 12.76 -9.85
C PRO A 127 -25.18 11.54 -9.09
N LEU A 128 -24.00 11.04 -9.46
CA LEU A 128 -23.27 10.01 -8.75
C LEU A 128 -22.11 10.70 -8.02
N VAL A 129 -22.12 10.60 -6.69
CA VAL A 129 -21.16 11.25 -5.79
C VAL A 129 -20.35 10.22 -5.02
N ASN A 130 -19.18 10.61 -4.52
CA ASN A 130 -18.34 9.77 -3.68
C ASN A 130 -18.83 9.77 -2.22
N LEU A 131 -18.17 9.00 -1.36
CA LEU A 131 -18.49 8.90 0.08
C LEU A 131 -18.38 10.24 0.84
N ALA A 132 -17.65 11.23 0.30
CA ALA A 132 -17.57 12.58 0.84
C ALA A 132 -18.69 13.50 0.30
N SER A 133 -19.72 12.95 -0.33
CA SER A 133 -20.85 13.70 -0.94
C SER A 133 -20.42 14.72 -2.01
N SER A 134 -19.27 14.49 -2.65
CA SER A 134 -18.75 15.34 -3.73
C SER A 134 -18.84 14.63 -5.08
N ALA A 135 -18.89 15.38 -6.17
CA ALA A 135 -18.89 14.81 -7.53
C ALA A 135 -17.68 13.87 -7.74
N LEU A 136 -17.90 12.77 -8.49
CA LEU A 136 -16.81 11.83 -8.76
C LEU A 136 -15.64 12.51 -9.48
N ARG A 137 -14.42 12.15 -9.07
CA ARG A 137 -13.17 12.56 -9.74
C ARG A 137 -12.76 11.53 -10.79
N PRO A 138 -11.95 11.91 -11.81
CA PRO A 138 -11.47 10.96 -12.81
C PRO A 138 -10.88 9.68 -12.17
N ALA A 139 -11.20 8.52 -12.74
CA ALA A 139 -10.76 7.18 -12.33
C ALA A 139 -11.30 6.64 -10.98
N GLU A 140 -12.33 7.27 -10.39
CA GLU A 140 -13.08 6.68 -9.27
C GLU A 140 -13.95 5.48 -9.67
N ILE A 141 -14.21 5.29 -10.96
CA ILE A 141 -14.78 4.10 -11.58
C ILE A 141 -13.88 3.74 -12.77
N VAL A 142 -13.44 2.49 -12.85
CA VAL A 142 -12.70 1.95 -14.00
C VAL A 142 -13.62 1.05 -14.82
N GLY A 143 -13.47 1.03 -16.14
CA GLY A 143 -14.25 0.13 -17.01
C GLY A 143 -14.10 -1.34 -16.56
N GLY A 144 -15.20 -2.07 -16.54
CA GLY A 144 -15.29 -3.44 -16.01
C GLY A 144 -15.42 -3.54 -14.48
N SER A 145 -15.40 -2.41 -13.74
CA SER A 145 -15.57 -2.44 -12.28
C SER A 145 -16.99 -2.84 -11.90
N VAL A 146 -17.12 -3.65 -10.86
CA VAL A 146 -18.39 -3.85 -10.16
C VAL A 146 -18.56 -2.71 -9.17
N CYS A 147 -19.60 -1.91 -9.38
CA CYS A 147 -19.95 -0.75 -8.58
C CYS A 147 -21.17 -1.06 -7.71
N SER A 148 -21.16 -0.58 -6.47
CA SER A 148 -22.30 -0.59 -5.55
C SER A 148 -22.68 0.85 -5.22
N VAL A 149 -23.93 1.19 -5.45
CA VAL A 149 -24.47 2.55 -5.27
C VAL A 149 -25.69 2.54 -4.36
N VAL A 150 -25.87 3.60 -3.59
CA VAL A 150 -27.04 3.80 -2.72
C VAL A 150 -27.67 5.14 -3.01
N TYR A 151 -28.98 5.19 -3.22
CA TYR A 151 -29.71 6.44 -3.42
C TYR A 151 -29.94 7.15 -2.08
N SER A 152 -29.62 8.45 -2.03
CA SER A 152 -29.94 9.32 -0.91
C SER A 152 -30.97 10.36 -1.33
N ALA A 153 -32.14 10.33 -0.69
CA ALA A 153 -33.20 11.31 -0.94
C ALA A 153 -32.82 12.71 -0.44
N ALA A 154 -32.00 12.80 0.62
CA ALA A 154 -31.53 14.08 1.16
C ALA A 154 -30.58 14.82 0.21
N LEU A 155 -29.77 14.08 -0.56
CA LEU A 155 -28.83 14.63 -1.55
C LEU A 155 -29.41 14.69 -2.97
N ASP A 156 -30.59 14.08 -3.20
CA ASP A 156 -31.15 13.82 -4.52
C ASP A 156 -30.11 13.19 -5.49
N SER A 157 -29.26 12.31 -4.95
CA SER A 157 -28.06 11.78 -5.62
C SER A 157 -27.80 10.32 -5.24
N TRP A 158 -27.09 9.61 -6.11
CA TRP A 158 -26.51 8.30 -5.84
C TRP A 158 -25.15 8.45 -5.17
N VAL A 159 -24.89 7.70 -4.11
CA VAL A 159 -23.59 7.60 -3.46
C VAL A 159 -22.90 6.33 -3.92
N LEU A 160 -21.69 6.45 -4.47
CA LEU A 160 -20.82 5.32 -4.79
C LEU A 160 -20.20 4.76 -3.50
N VAL A 161 -20.67 3.59 -3.07
CA VAL A 161 -20.24 2.93 -1.83
C VAL A 161 -19.02 2.05 -2.08
N TYR A 162 -18.95 1.42 -3.25
CA TYR A 162 -17.86 0.54 -3.64
C TYR A 162 -17.68 0.51 -5.15
N ALA A 163 -16.43 0.44 -5.62
CA ALA A 163 -16.09 0.12 -7.00
C ALA A 163 -14.86 -0.80 -7.00
N SER A 164 -14.97 -2.00 -7.60
CA SER A 164 -13.89 -3.00 -7.52
C SER A 164 -12.60 -2.60 -8.22
N GLY A 165 -12.66 -1.67 -9.19
CA GLY A 165 -11.50 -1.21 -9.96
C GLY A 165 -11.24 0.30 -9.92
N GLY A 166 -12.20 1.14 -9.51
CA GLY A 166 -12.02 2.59 -9.43
C GLY A 166 -11.72 3.05 -8.01
N ASN A 167 -10.72 3.94 -7.84
CA ASN A 167 -10.12 4.57 -6.63
C ASN A 167 -10.46 4.09 -5.19
N ALA A 168 -10.97 2.87 -4.95
CA ALA A 168 -11.07 2.21 -3.64
C ALA A 168 -9.68 1.86 -3.06
N ALA A 169 -8.64 2.48 -3.62
CA ALA A 169 -7.22 2.24 -3.44
C ALA A 169 -6.43 3.52 -3.11
N SER A 170 -7.07 4.70 -3.05
CA SER A 170 -6.36 5.95 -2.82
C SER A 170 -5.56 5.87 -1.51
N GLY A 171 -4.23 6.05 -1.59
CA GLY A 171 -3.32 5.93 -0.46
C GLY A 171 -2.86 4.49 -0.13
N ARG A 172 -3.26 3.48 -0.91
CA ARG A 172 -2.79 2.09 -0.71
C ARG A 172 -1.35 1.95 -1.19
N LEU A 173 -0.52 1.29 -0.38
CA LEU A 173 0.81 0.86 -0.80
C LEU A 173 0.71 -0.17 -1.94
N LEU A 174 1.26 0.16 -3.10
CA LEU A 174 1.30 -0.67 -4.31
C LEU A 174 2.54 -1.56 -4.39
N GLY A 175 3.64 -1.13 -3.76
CA GLY A 175 4.91 -1.86 -3.77
C GLY A 175 6.03 -1.07 -3.11
N VAL A 176 7.15 -1.78 -2.87
CA VAL A 176 8.40 -1.21 -2.36
C VAL A 176 9.53 -1.62 -3.30
N LYS A 177 10.35 -0.66 -3.72
CA LYS A 177 11.55 -0.88 -4.53
C LYS A 177 12.76 -0.36 -3.79
N THR A 178 13.73 -1.24 -3.53
CA THR A 178 14.99 -0.90 -2.85
C THR A 178 16.14 -1.01 -3.82
N PHE A 179 16.90 0.06 -3.95
CA PHE A 179 18.10 0.13 -4.77
C PHE A 179 19.33 0.15 -3.85
N THR A 180 20.12 -0.92 -3.93
CA THR A 180 21.45 -1.06 -3.32
C THR A 180 22.58 -0.95 -4.36
N ALA A 181 22.20 -0.85 -5.63
CA ALA A 181 23.06 -0.50 -6.75
C ALA A 181 22.33 0.54 -7.62
N SER A 182 23.10 1.38 -8.31
CA SER A 182 22.56 2.37 -9.25
C SER A 182 21.76 1.69 -10.36
N GLY A 183 20.73 2.36 -10.84
CA GLY A 183 19.82 1.81 -11.84
C GLY A 183 18.80 2.84 -12.31
N VAL A 184 17.70 2.35 -12.86
CA VAL A 184 16.58 3.18 -13.32
C VAL A 184 15.34 2.81 -12.52
N TYR A 185 14.63 3.82 -12.04
CA TYR A 185 13.33 3.67 -11.42
C TYR A 185 12.23 4.09 -12.40
N GLU A 186 11.34 3.16 -12.72
CA GLU A 186 10.12 3.39 -13.48
C GLU A 186 8.92 3.17 -12.55
N PRO A 187 8.02 4.17 -12.38
CA PRO A 187 6.82 4.01 -11.57
C PRO A 187 5.92 2.90 -12.11
N LYS A 188 5.43 2.04 -11.21
CA LYS A 188 4.41 1.05 -11.57
C LYS A 188 3.15 1.75 -12.08
N VAL A 189 2.48 1.13 -13.06
CA VAL A 189 1.15 1.58 -13.50
C VAL A 189 0.21 1.69 -12.30
N GLY A 190 -0.41 2.86 -12.15
CA GLY A 190 -1.31 3.17 -11.02
C GLY A 190 -0.65 3.95 -9.88
N THR A 191 0.67 4.14 -9.86
CA THR A 191 1.33 4.99 -8.86
C THR A 191 0.92 6.45 -9.02
N LYS A 192 0.39 7.05 -7.96
CA LYS A 192 0.05 8.47 -7.87
C LYS A 192 1.04 9.26 -7.04
N ASN A 193 1.55 8.66 -5.95
CA ASN A 193 2.53 9.26 -5.08
C ASN A 193 3.63 8.26 -4.73
N ILE A 194 4.80 8.77 -4.37
CA ILE A 194 5.84 7.96 -3.73
C ILE A 194 6.28 8.58 -2.41
N LEU A 195 6.65 7.72 -1.47
CA LEU A 195 7.57 8.08 -0.39
C LEU A 195 8.94 7.55 -0.77
N VAL A 196 9.92 8.43 -0.95
CA VAL A 196 11.31 8.05 -1.20
C VAL A 196 12.16 8.35 0.02
N THR A 197 13.01 7.38 0.38
CA THR A 197 14.08 7.53 1.37
C THR A 197 15.42 7.40 0.67
N VAL A 198 16.31 8.36 0.88
CA VAL A 198 17.65 8.41 0.27
C VAL A 198 18.69 8.57 1.37
N VAL A 199 19.71 7.71 1.38
CA VAL A 199 20.87 7.82 2.28
C VAL A 199 22.16 7.76 1.47
N GLY A 200 23.06 8.72 1.71
CA GLY A 200 24.40 8.74 1.11
C GLY A 200 25.30 7.64 1.68
N GLY A 201 26.39 7.30 0.99
CA GLY A 201 27.39 6.37 1.53
C GLY A 201 28.11 6.94 2.75
N GLY A 202 28.50 6.09 3.70
CA GLY A 202 29.30 6.49 4.85
C GLY A 202 30.78 6.61 4.49
N GLY A 203 31.53 7.42 5.22
CA GLY A 203 32.97 7.59 5.05
C GLY A 203 33.79 6.43 5.60
N GLY A 204 34.94 6.18 4.98
CA GLY A 204 35.94 5.23 5.47
C GLY A 204 36.77 5.78 6.64
N SER A 205 37.51 4.92 7.31
CA SER A 205 38.46 5.32 8.36
C SER A 205 39.90 5.32 7.84
N SER A 206 40.74 6.17 8.43
CA SER A 206 42.18 6.27 8.13
C SER A 206 42.91 4.98 8.50
N GLY A 207 43.91 4.62 7.70
CA GLY A 207 44.93 3.64 8.10
C GLY A 207 45.97 4.29 9.02
N ILE A 208 46.61 3.48 9.85
CA ILE A 208 47.61 3.92 10.83
C ILE A 208 49.00 3.34 10.52
N GLY A 209 50.02 4.11 10.85
CA GLY A 209 51.43 3.72 10.71
C GLY A 209 51.86 2.65 11.71
N ALA A 210 53.05 2.07 11.49
CA ALA A 210 53.70 1.20 12.46
C ALA A 210 54.19 2.02 13.66
N THR A 211 54.27 1.38 14.83
CA THR A 211 54.72 2.00 16.07
C THR A 211 55.98 1.31 16.59
N ASN A 212 56.89 2.10 17.17
CA ASN A 212 58.07 1.60 17.88
C ASN A 212 57.83 1.53 19.41
N SER A 213 58.90 1.37 20.19
CA SER A 213 58.84 1.24 21.64
C SER A 213 58.34 2.49 22.37
N THR A 214 58.36 3.65 21.71
CA THR A 214 57.95 4.94 22.28
C THR A 214 56.76 5.55 21.57
N GLN A 215 56.06 4.82 20.69
CA GLN A 215 55.00 5.37 19.86
C GLN A 215 53.68 4.60 19.98
N VAL A 216 52.59 5.34 19.77
CA VAL A 216 51.26 4.79 19.53
C VAL A 216 50.69 5.41 18.26
N SER A 217 49.69 4.78 17.65
CA SER A 217 49.01 5.37 16.49
C SER A 217 47.55 5.01 16.52
N LEU A 218 46.69 5.97 16.16
CA LEU A 218 45.25 5.78 16.21
C LEU A 218 44.56 6.66 15.17
N ALA A 219 43.31 6.33 14.88
CA ALA A 219 42.46 7.08 13.95
C ALA A 219 41.05 7.28 14.52
N GLY A 220 40.40 8.36 14.11
CA GLY A 220 38.96 8.54 14.26
C GLY A 220 38.17 7.65 13.28
N GLY A 221 36.87 7.49 13.54
CA GLY A 221 35.95 6.80 12.62
C GLY A 221 35.49 7.70 11.47
N GLY A 222 34.91 7.11 10.42
CA GLY A 222 34.29 7.85 9.31
C GLY A 222 32.93 8.45 9.68
N ALA A 223 32.52 9.51 8.99
CA ALA A 223 31.19 10.10 9.11
C ALA A 223 30.12 9.24 8.42
N SER A 224 28.85 9.44 8.78
CA SER A 224 27.73 8.86 8.06
C SER A 224 27.29 9.74 6.90
N GLY A 225 26.63 9.13 5.92
CA GLY A 225 25.99 9.86 4.83
C GLY A 225 24.78 10.66 5.31
N SER A 226 24.47 11.71 4.56
CA SER A 226 23.26 12.50 4.75
C SER A 226 22.00 11.67 4.48
N TYR A 227 20.85 12.15 4.94
CA TYR A 227 19.58 11.42 4.85
C TYR A 227 18.45 12.35 4.39
N ALA A 228 17.63 11.88 3.46
CA ALA A 228 16.45 12.59 3.00
C ALA A 228 15.23 11.69 2.88
N GLN A 229 14.06 12.25 3.19
CA GLN A 229 12.77 11.67 2.87
C GLN A 229 11.88 12.68 2.15
N ALA A 230 11.27 12.25 1.06
CA ALA A 230 10.33 13.06 0.29
C ALA A 230 9.05 12.30 -0.07
N TRP A 231 7.93 13.01 0.02
CA TRP A 231 6.67 12.64 -0.60
C TRP A 231 6.51 13.36 -1.93
N LEU A 232 6.50 12.63 -3.05
CA LEU A 232 6.48 13.19 -4.39
C LEU A 232 5.29 12.65 -5.20
N ALA A 233 4.61 13.53 -5.92
CA ALA A 233 3.59 13.13 -6.89
C ALA A 233 4.25 12.51 -8.13
N SER A 234 3.59 11.49 -8.70
CA SER A 234 4.03 10.81 -9.93
C SER A 234 4.33 11.76 -11.10
N GLY A 235 3.59 12.87 -11.22
CA GLY A 235 3.85 13.89 -12.23
C GLY A 235 5.22 14.57 -12.12
N ALA A 236 5.78 14.70 -10.91
CA ALA A 236 7.12 15.24 -10.71
C ALA A 236 8.23 14.24 -11.04
N ILE A 237 7.92 12.94 -11.00
CA ILE A 237 8.84 11.85 -11.35
C ILE A 237 8.89 11.66 -12.86
N GLY A 238 7.76 11.83 -13.55
CA GLY A 238 7.66 11.52 -14.98
C GLY A 238 7.74 10.01 -15.24
N GLN A 239 8.19 9.64 -16.46
CA GLN A 239 8.21 8.25 -16.91
C GLN A 239 9.27 7.39 -16.21
N SER A 240 10.43 7.98 -15.91
CA SER A 240 11.56 7.27 -15.30
C SER A 240 12.50 8.25 -14.62
N GLN A 241 13.20 7.80 -13.58
CA GLN A 241 14.27 8.54 -12.93
C GLN A 241 15.51 7.68 -12.79
N ILE A 242 16.68 8.29 -12.94
CA ILE A 242 17.96 7.63 -12.67
C ILE A 242 18.13 7.52 -11.16
N ILE A 243 18.43 6.33 -10.67
CA ILE A 243 18.82 6.10 -9.29
C ILE A 243 20.34 6.03 -9.22
N THR A 244 20.93 6.89 -8.41
CA THR A 244 22.33 6.78 -8.03
C THR A 244 22.40 6.21 -6.62
N VAL A 245 23.17 5.15 -6.41
CA VAL A 245 23.51 4.64 -5.09
C VAL A 245 24.98 4.97 -4.82
N GLY A 246 25.21 5.78 -3.79
CA GLY A 246 26.55 6.19 -3.40
C GLY A 246 27.34 5.01 -2.83
N ALA A 247 28.56 4.80 -3.31
CA ALA A 247 29.46 3.81 -2.74
C ALA A 247 29.85 4.18 -1.30
N GLY A 248 30.19 3.19 -0.48
CA GLY A 248 30.85 3.43 0.80
C GLY A 248 32.25 4.02 0.58
N GLY A 249 32.68 4.88 1.47
CA GLY A 249 34.02 5.46 1.44
C GLY A 249 35.08 4.38 1.61
N ALA A 250 36.11 4.42 0.76
CA ALA A 250 37.18 3.43 0.78
C ALA A 250 37.96 3.45 2.10
N ALA A 251 38.46 2.28 2.52
CA ALA A 251 39.39 2.18 3.64
C ALA A 251 40.66 2.99 3.35
N GLY A 252 41.13 3.74 4.35
CA GLY A 252 42.43 4.40 4.26
C GLY A 252 43.55 3.38 4.19
N ALA A 253 44.42 3.52 3.19
CA ALA A 253 45.69 2.81 3.16
C ALA A 253 46.55 3.21 4.37
N VAL A 254 47.64 2.48 4.62
CA VAL A 254 48.58 2.81 5.70
C VAL A 254 49.06 4.26 5.58
N GLY A 255 48.83 5.06 6.63
CA GLY A 255 49.20 6.48 6.68
C GLY A 255 48.33 7.41 5.82
N ALA A 256 47.25 6.91 5.23
CA ALA A 256 46.32 7.67 4.41
C ALA A 256 44.94 7.76 5.07
N GLY A 257 44.27 8.90 4.87
CA GLY A 257 42.90 9.12 5.34
C GLY A 257 41.89 8.19 4.66
N GLY A 258 40.73 8.03 5.28
CA GLY A 258 39.62 7.30 4.70
C GLY A 258 39.00 8.05 3.52
N GLY A 259 38.47 7.31 2.55
CA GLY A 259 37.73 7.89 1.44
C GLY A 259 36.36 8.43 1.87
N SER A 260 35.88 9.48 1.20
CA SER A 260 34.51 9.96 1.38
C SER A 260 33.50 8.97 0.76
N GLY A 261 32.33 8.86 1.37
CA GLY A 261 31.20 8.14 0.79
C GLY A 261 30.62 8.86 -0.42
N GLY A 262 30.00 8.10 -1.32
CA GLY A 262 29.33 8.63 -2.51
C GLY A 262 27.93 9.18 -2.21
N THR A 263 27.45 10.05 -3.10
CA THR A 263 26.08 10.58 -3.07
C THR A 263 25.08 9.55 -3.59
N SER A 264 23.94 9.40 -2.92
CA SER A 264 22.78 8.66 -3.43
C SER A 264 21.68 9.64 -3.86
N SER A 265 20.92 9.31 -4.91
CA SER A 265 19.86 10.20 -5.39
C SER A 265 18.75 9.49 -6.19
N LEU A 266 17.58 10.13 -6.22
CA LEU A 266 16.52 9.95 -7.21
C LEU A 266 16.60 11.11 -8.19
N GLY A 267 17.33 10.93 -9.28
CA GLY A 267 17.62 11.97 -10.27
C GLY A 267 18.13 13.24 -9.60
N SER A 268 17.55 14.37 -9.98
CA SER A 268 17.73 15.67 -9.33
C SER A 268 16.65 16.00 -8.28
N LEU A 269 15.70 15.09 -8.06
CA LEU A 269 14.53 15.34 -7.20
C LEU A 269 14.88 15.26 -5.72
N VAL A 270 15.66 14.25 -5.33
CA VAL A 270 16.10 14.04 -3.95
C VAL A 270 17.53 13.53 -3.97
N SER A 271 18.41 14.12 -3.17
CA SER A 271 19.83 13.77 -3.13
C SER A 271 20.38 13.81 -1.71
N ALA A 272 21.14 12.79 -1.34
CA ALA A 272 21.82 12.70 -0.06
C ALA A 272 23.31 12.45 -0.26
N THR A 273 24.13 13.42 0.11
CA THR A 273 25.59 13.36 -0.03
C THR A 273 26.19 12.32 0.91
N GLY A 274 27.30 11.71 0.52
CA GLY A 274 28.03 10.79 1.39
C GLY A 274 28.82 11.50 2.50
N GLY A 275 29.17 10.76 3.55
CA GLY A 275 29.94 11.25 4.69
C GLY A 275 31.44 11.33 4.38
N GLY A 276 32.16 12.26 5.01
CA GLY A 276 33.61 12.35 4.91
C GLY A 276 34.33 11.18 5.59
N GLY A 277 35.43 10.72 5.02
CA GLY A 277 36.34 9.78 5.68
C GLY A 277 37.16 10.46 6.78
N SER A 278 37.71 9.70 7.73
CA SER A 278 38.57 10.29 8.76
C SER A 278 39.92 10.74 8.19
N PRO A 279 40.47 11.88 8.65
CA PRO A 279 41.76 12.38 8.18
C PRO A 279 42.91 11.42 8.47
N SER A 280 43.98 11.52 7.65
CA SER A 280 45.22 10.78 7.88
C SER A 280 45.81 11.10 9.25
N SER A 281 46.35 10.08 9.93
CA SER A 281 47.04 10.25 11.20
C SER A 281 48.51 9.84 11.15
N SER A 282 49.32 10.50 11.97
CA SER A 282 50.72 10.13 12.22
C SER A 282 50.89 9.52 13.62
N PRO A 283 51.86 8.61 13.83
CA PRO A 283 52.16 8.09 15.16
C PRO A 283 52.50 9.20 16.16
N LEU A 284 52.01 9.05 17.39
CA LEU A 284 52.28 9.91 18.53
C LEU A 284 53.43 9.33 19.37
N THR A 285 54.42 10.15 19.71
CA THR A 285 55.50 9.79 20.63
C THR A 285 55.06 9.96 22.09
N LEU A 286 55.40 9.00 22.95
CA LEU A 286 55.11 9.00 24.38
C LEU A 286 56.28 9.57 25.22
N PRO A 287 56.00 10.24 26.36
CA PRO A 287 54.67 10.52 26.92
C PRO A 287 53.99 11.69 26.19
N GLY A 288 52.85 11.41 25.57
CA GLY A 288 52.11 12.38 24.77
C GLY A 288 50.60 12.16 24.87
N PHE A 289 49.84 13.18 24.48
CA PHE A 289 48.40 13.11 24.34
C PHE A 289 47.99 13.61 22.95
N GLY A 290 46.86 13.11 22.44
CA GLY A 290 46.39 13.49 21.11
C GLY A 290 44.93 13.15 20.88
N LEU A 291 44.23 14.03 20.16
CA LEU A 291 42.88 13.82 19.67
C LEU A 291 42.92 13.73 18.14
N TYR A 292 42.43 12.62 17.61
CA TYR A 292 42.41 12.33 16.19
C TYR A 292 40.97 12.40 15.71
N VAL A 293 40.62 13.52 15.09
CA VAL A 293 39.26 13.80 14.62
C VAL A 293 38.75 12.70 13.69
N GLY A 294 37.45 12.41 13.79
CA GLY A 294 36.77 11.54 12.85
C GLY A 294 36.48 12.25 11.51
N GLY A 295 35.81 11.54 10.63
CA GLY A 295 35.28 12.11 9.40
C GLY A 295 34.21 13.17 9.69
N PHE A 296 34.16 14.20 8.85
CA PHE A 296 33.16 15.26 8.95
C PHE A 296 31.90 14.89 8.15
N PRO A 297 30.70 15.26 8.63
CA PRO A 297 29.50 15.24 7.79
C PRO A 297 29.69 16.12 6.55
N SER A 298 29.13 15.68 5.44
CA SER A 298 29.05 16.52 4.24
C SER A 298 27.83 17.46 4.32
N GLN A 299 27.44 18.05 3.19
CA GLN A 299 26.31 18.97 3.10
C GLN A 299 24.99 18.31 3.50
N ILE A 300 24.03 19.15 3.91
CA ILE A 300 22.65 18.70 4.14
C ILE A 300 22.07 18.18 2.82
N SER A 301 21.25 17.14 2.92
CA SER A 301 20.54 16.58 1.77
C SER A 301 19.58 17.59 1.11
N MET A 302 19.24 17.33 -0.16
CA MET A 302 18.38 18.18 -0.98
C MET A 302 17.09 17.44 -1.36
N GLY A 303 16.00 18.20 -1.49
CA GLY A 303 14.75 17.69 -2.07
C GLY A 303 13.84 16.89 -1.13
N GLY A 304 14.26 16.61 0.10
CA GLY A 304 13.38 16.05 1.13
C GLY A 304 12.37 17.09 1.63
N ASN A 305 11.07 16.82 1.48
CA ASN A 305 10.01 17.66 2.06
C ASN A 305 9.43 17.10 3.37
N ILE A 306 9.89 15.91 3.81
CA ILE A 306 9.58 15.34 5.14
C ILE A 306 10.81 15.48 6.05
N ILE A 307 11.97 15.03 5.58
CA ILE A 307 13.24 15.14 6.31
C ILE A 307 14.35 15.52 5.34
N ASN A 308 15.19 16.48 5.75
CA ASN A 308 16.54 16.67 5.23
C ASN A 308 17.49 16.81 6.41
N SER A 309 18.53 15.97 6.46
CA SER A 309 19.58 16.08 7.46
C SER A 309 20.95 15.80 6.85
N ALA A 310 21.96 16.51 7.35
CA ALA A 310 23.33 16.08 7.19
C ALA A 310 23.57 14.75 7.94
N GLY A 311 24.65 14.06 7.59
CA GLY A 311 25.14 12.91 8.35
C GLY A 311 25.68 13.31 9.73
N ALA A 312 26.10 12.33 10.51
CA ALA A 312 26.77 12.52 11.78
C ALA A 312 28.29 12.38 11.63
N ALA A 313 29.05 13.12 12.45
CA ALA A 313 30.50 13.06 12.44
C ALA A 313 30.98 11.72 13.02
N GLY A 314 32.09 11.21 12.48
CA GLY A 314 32.78 10.08 13.09
C GLY A 314 33.33 10.47 14.46
N ASN A 315 33.31 9.55 15.42
CA ASN A 315 33.88 9.82 16.73
C ASN A 315 35.41 9.96 16.62
N PRO A 316 36.03 10.83 17.42
CA PRO A 316 37.48 10.95 17.44
C PRO A 316 38.13 9.75 18.13
N GLY A 317 39.36 9.43 17.74
CA GLY A 317 40.26 8.61 18.54
C GLY A 317 41.03 9.46 19.54
N MET A 318 41.40 8.90 20.69
CA MET A 318 42.14 9.61 21.74
C MET A 318 43.29 8.79 22.32
N CYS A 319 44.39 9.47 22.65
CA CYS A 319 45.48 8.94 23.45
C CYS A 319 45.73 9.81 24.67
N LEU A 320 45.78 9.21 25.87
CA LEU A 320 46.29 9.83 27.09
C LEU A 320 47.45 9.00 27.64
N THR A 321 48.67 9.49 27.47
CA THR A 321 49.88 8.93 28.10
C THR A 321 50.05 7.42 27.86
N GLY A 322 49.78 6.98 26.62
CA GLY A 322 49.92 5.58 26.19
C GLY A 322 48.62 4.76 26.17
N SER A 323 47.57 5.20 26.87
CA SER A 323 46.24 4.60 26.76
C SER A 323 45.53 5.13 25.51
N THR A 324 45.29 4.26 24.53
CA THR A 324 44.70 4.61 23.24
C THR A 324 43.32 4.01 23.04
N LEU A 325 42.39 4.83 22.55
CA LEU A 325 41.08 4.42 22.07
C LEU A 325 40.88 4.93 20.63
N ALA A 326 40.52 4.06 19.71
CA ALA A 326 40.13 4.45 18.36
C ALA A 326 38.73 5.10 18.34
N GLY A 327 38.42 5.85 17.28
CA GLY A 327 37.09 6.43 17.12
C GLY A 327 36.08 5.42 16.57
N HIS A 328 34.83 5.46 17.06
CA HIS A 328 33.72 4.76 16.42
C HIS A 328 33.30 5.45 15.11
N GLY A 329 32.83 4.67 14.15
CA GLY A 329 32.15 5.20 12.98
C GLY A 329 30.79 5.80 13.35
N ALA A 330 30.34 6.79 12.60
CA ALA A 330 29.05 7.40 12.84
C ALA A 330 27.88 6.50 12.40
N ASN A 331 26.81 6.48 13.20
CA ASN A 331 25.55 5.85 12.80
C ASN A 331 24.83 6.69 11.73
N SER A 332 24.06 6.02 10.89
CA SER A 332 23.05 6.66 10.04
C SER A 332 21.65 6.21 10.51
N PRO A 333 20.57 6.82 10.02
CA PRO A 333 19.20 6.33 10.30
C PRO A 333 18.94 4.88 9.86
N LEU A 334 19.76 4.33 8.95
CA LEU A 334 19.58 2.99 8.35
C LEU A 334 20.79 2.07 8.57
N GLY A 335 21.72 2.44 9.43
CA GLY A 335 22.97 1.69 9.60
C GLY A 335 23.72 2.04 10.87
N SER A 336 24.47 1.07 11.39
CA SER A 336 25.31 1.24 12.57
C SER A 336 26.76 1.47 12.15
N GLY A 337 27.41 2.45 12.75
CA GLY A 337 28.80 2.75 12.52
C GLY A 337 29.71 1.61 12.99
N GLY A 338 30.84 1.45 12.32
CA GLY A 338 31.83 0.45 12.73
C GLY A 338 32.37 0.73 14.13
N TYR A 339 32.57 -0.31 14.93
CA TYR A 339 33.12 -0.18 16.27
C TYR A 339 34.61 0.23 16.25
N ALA A 340 35.03 0.99 17.27
CA ALA A 340 36.42 1.34 17.48
C ALA A 340 37.28 0.10 17.77
N SER A 341 38.33 -0.09 16.98
CA SER A 341 39.20 -1.27 17.07
C SER A 341 40.52 -0.94 17.76
N SER A 342 40.55 -1.09 19.09
CA SER A 342 41.71 -0.69 19.94
C SER A 342 42.51 -1.85 20.53
N VAL A 343 42.15 -3.09 20.18
CA VAL A 343 42.87 -4.29 20.62
C VAL A 343 43.97 -4.65 19.62
N ALA A 344 45.12 -5.14 20.09
CA ALA A 344 46.22 -5.56 19.23
C ALA A 344 45.76 -6.58 18.18
N LEU A 345 46.23 -6.42 16.93
CA LEU A 345 45.98 -7.32 15.79
C LEU A 345 44.51 -7.45 15.32
N SER A 346 43.58 -6.66 15.84
CA SER A 346 42.20 -6.61 15.31
C SER A 346 42.13 -5.98 13.90
N VAL A 347 40.99 -6.10 13.22
CA VAL A 347 40.75 -5.39 11.95
C VAL A 347 39.88 -4.16 12.24
N ALA A 348 40.05 -3.10 11.45
CA ALA A 348 39.16 -1.96 11.51
C ALA A 348 37.73 -2.42 11.14
N ALA A 349 36.72 -1.96 11.86
CA ALA A 349 35.35 -2.40 11.63
C ALA A 349 34.70 -1.60 10.50
N PRO A 350 34.19 -2.23 9.43
CA PRO A 350 33.39 -1.52 8.44
C PRO A 350 32.07 -1.03 9.04
N GLY A 351 31.44 -0.04 8.39
CA GLY A 351 30.06 0.32 8.69
C GLY A 351 29.10 -0.82 8.32
N SER A 352 27.97 -0.94 9.02
CA SER A 352 26.91 -1.90 8.71
C SER A 352 25.58 -1.22 8.36
N GLY A 353 24.71 -1.91 7.63
CA GLY A 353 23.49 -1.32 7.08
C GLY A 353 23.80 -0.37 5.91
N TYR A 354 23.17 0.80 5.89
CA TYR A 354 23.38 1.79 4.82
C TYR A 354 23.88 3.12 5.36
N GLY A 355 24.86 3.72 4.67
CA GLY A 355 25.33 5.07 4.92
C GLY A 355 26.06 5.29 6.25
N SER A 356 26.37 4.24 7.00
CA SER A 356 27.13 4.33 8.25
C SER A 356 28.63 4.43 8.01
N GLY A 357 29.32 5.17 8.88
CA GLY A 357 30.76 5.36 8.81
C GLY A 357 31.56 4.17 9.34
N ALA A 358 32.79 4.01 8.88
CA ALA A 358 33.70 2.97 9.37
C ALA A 358 34.28 3.28 10.76
N GLY A 359 34.58 2.25 11.54
CA GLY A 359 35.32 2.37 12.80
C GLY A 359 36.80 2.63 12.57
N GLY A 360 37.39 3.47 13.42
CA GLY A 360 38.82 3.72 13.47
C GLY A 360 39.60 2.53 14.06
N ILE A 361 40.92 2.63 13.98
CA ILE A 361 41.85 1.60 14.43
C ILE A 361 42.96 2.23 15.30
N ALA A 362 43.44 1.50 16.30
CA ALA A 362 44.54 1.93 17.15
C ALA A 362 45.58 0.82 17.36
N ASN A 363 46.83 1.24 17.50
CA ASN A 363 48.02 0.46 17.83
C ASN A 363 48.66 1.01 19.11
N THR A 364 49.01 0.08 19.99
CA THR A 364 49.94 0.31 21.10
C THR A 364 51.39 0.25 20.59
N THR A 365 52.38 0.25 21.49
CA THR A 365 53.80 0.19 21.12
C THR A 365 54.18 -1.12 20.42
N ASN A 366 55.18 -1.06 19.54
CA ASN A 366 55.73 -2.21 18.82
C ASN A 366 54.70 -2.98 17.96
N GLN A 367 53.83 -2.28 17.23
CA GLN A 367 52.80 -2.87 16.37
C GLN A 367 53.03 -2.52 14.89
N PRO A 368 52.68 -3.43 13.95
CA PRO A 368 52.78 -3.16 12.52
C PRO A 368 51.72 -2.14 12.07
N SER A 369 51.95 -1.50 10.93
CA SER A 369 50.96 -0.64 10.28
C SER A 369 49.69 -1.41 9.92
N ARG A 370 48.53 -0.76 10.02
CA ARG A 370 47.22 -1.40 9.74
C ARG A 370 46.35 -0.48 8.87
N PRO A 371 45.65 -1.02 7.87
CA PRO A 371 44.70 -0.24 7.08
C PRO A 371 43.47 0.13 7.91
N GLY A 372 42.74 1.15 7.46
CA GLY A 372 41.41 1.47 8.00
C GLY A 372 40.34 0.51 7.49
N ALA A 373 39.07 0.92 7.60
CA ALA A 373 37.93 0.17 7.10
C ALA A 373 37.05 1.02 6.18
N ALA A 374 36.28 0.34 5.34
CA ALA A 374 35.34 0.98 4.43
C ALA A 374 34.03 1.36 5.13
N GLY A 375 33.44 2.49 4.73
CA GLY A 375 32.09 2.87 5.14
C GLY A 375 31.03 2.00 4.44
N ALA A 376 29.80 2.02 4.95
CA ALA A 376 28.70 1.31 4.32
C ALA A 376 28.20 2.06 3.07
N PRO A 377 27.73 1.35 2.02
CA PRO A 377 27.14 1.98 0.85
C PRO A 377 25.83 2.71 1.21
N GLY A 378 25.43 3.66 0.37
CA GLY A 378 24.12 4.30 0.47
C GLY A 378 22.98 3.40 0.01
N ALA A 379 21.77 3.93 0.00
CA ALA A 379 20.58 3.26 -0.54
C ALA A 379 19.50 4.26 -0.96
N VAL A 380 18.64 3.81 -1.87
CA VAL A 380 17.38 4.50 -2.22
C VAL A 380 16.22 3.52 -2.07
N ILE A 381 15.24 3.86 -1.25
CA ILE A 381 14.05 3.03 -0.98
C ILE A 381 12.82 3.82 -1.39
N ILE A 382 12.00 3.24 -2.26
CA ILE A 382 10.80 3.89 -2.82
C ILE A 382 9.57 3.06 -2.48
N TYR A 383 8.61 3.68 -1.83
CA TYR A 383 7.28 3.14 -1.56
C TYR A 383 6.30 3.79 -2.55
N GLU A 384 5.62 2.98 -3.36
CA GLU A 384 4.67 3.43 -4.37
C GLU A 384 3.25 3.40 -3.82
N TYR A 385 2.48 4.48 -3.99
CA TYR A 385 1.10 4.59 -3.51
C TYR A 385 0.13 4.90 -4.66
N ALA A 386 -1.06 4.29 -4.62
CA ALA A 386 -2.19 4.63 -5.50
C ALA A 386 -2.88 5.94 -5.09
#